data_AF-A0A5R8W723-F1
#
_entry.id   AF-A0A5R8W723-F1
#
_cell.length_a   1.000
_cell.length_b   1.000
_cell.length_c   1.000
_cell.angle_alpha   90.00
_cell.angle_beta   90.00
_cell.angle_gamma   90.00
#
_symmetry.space_group_name_H-M   'P 1'
#
loop_
_entity.id
_entity.type
_entity.pdbx_description
1 polymer ?
#
loop_
_entity_poly.entity_id
_entity_poly.type
_entity_poly.pdbx_seq_one_letter_code
_entity_poly.pdbx_strand_id
1 'polypeptide(L)'
;MTETPAARHHREQQAGTLSTGSVILLPDGERTAEIHQVEVEQDDFGAPALVLASLSGGGTLRIAVGTSVTVVGGTPDAATRLPLAAAPPLQPAQASEAVRATDEGQEQPGAEAPSAPAPAAVVVPPLPPVPPAAYGPSEEELALIPAPDGTPESVVEAAAAVHPDAVGVLLLTDRLSKGVNFKSGSCLKDLTDLAHELFITLKDADHALAVADLLTVLPYDGNPGRWASVEASLALASYICRQDGQNERAAVYEKLIRTPENQETDPFKARMAAKVRQRSLNEPNLYDKEIFRSIDNSNHDAEREWRLLRLESLLFLRAHGGSETIGMTELERRITNELEAVRS
;
A
#
# COMPACT_ATOMS: atom_id res chain seq x y z
N MET A 1 -24.57 -38.63 20.88
CA MET A 1 -24.64 -37.81 19.65
C MET A 1 -23.72 -36.63 19.88
N THR A 2 -22.62 -36.54 19.16
CA THR A 2 -21.66 -35.42 19.24
C THR A 2 -21.97 -34.47 18.09
N GLU A 3 -22.33 -33.22 18.40
CA GLU A 3 -22.55 -32.20 17.38
C GLU A 3 -21.23 -31.86 16.66
N THR A 4 -21.29 -31.69 15.35
CA THR A 4 -20.17 -31.27 14.52
C THR A 4 -19.87 -29.77 14.78
N PRO A 5 -18.60 -29.31 14.79
CA PRO A 5 -18.28 -27.91 15.13
C PRO A 5 -18.98 -26.84 14.28
N ALA A 6 -19.36 -27.19 13.05
CA ALA A 6 -20.05 -26.30 12.08
C ALA A 6 -21.47 -25.85 12.48
N ALA A 7 -22.01 -26.29 13.63
CA ALA A 7 -23.32 -25.88 14.13
C ALA A 7 -23.28 -24.69 15.13
N ARG A 8 -22.09 -24.28 15.60
CA ARG A 8 -21.97 -23.16 16.56
C ARG A 8 -22.14 -21.83 15.82
N HIS A 9 -22.98 -20.92 16.35
CA HIS A 9 -23.15 -19.59 15.76
C HIS A 9 -21.91 -18.73 16.02
N HIS A 10 -21.09 -18.52 14.99
CA HIS A 10 -19.94 -17.61 15.01
C HIS A 10 -20.37 -16.19 14.66
N ARG A 11 -19.87 -15.21 15.42
CA ARG A 11 -20.05 -13.78 15.15
C ARG A 11 -18.73 -13.05 15.38
N GLU A 12 -18.30 -12.25 14.42
CA GLU A 12 -17.21 -11.31 14.64
C GLU A 12 -17.65 -10.15 15.53
N GLN A 13 -16.83 -9.83 16.52
CA GLN A 13 -17.03 -8.74 17.46
C GLN A 13 -15.74 -7.94 17.58
N GLN A 14 -15.84 -6.61 17.57
CA GLN A 14 -14.70 -5.72 17.74
C GLN A 14 -14.08 -5.90 19.13
N ALA A 15 -12.76 -5.95 19.23
CA ALA A 15 -12.04 -6.20 20.48
C ALA A 15 -12.46 -5.21 21.59
N GLY A 16 -12.62 -3.93 21.25
CA GLY A 16 -13.06 -2.87 22.17
C GLY A 16 -14.53 -2.96 22.61
N THR A 17 -15.30 -3.93 22.12
CA THR A 17 -16.68 -4.20 22.56
C THR A 17 -16.84 -5.55 23.25
N LEU A 18 -15.73 -6.27 23.53
CA LEU A 18 -15.76 -7.51 24.30
C LEU A 18 -16.16 -7.24 25.76
N SER A 19 -17.00 -8.12 26.31
CA SER A 19 -17.44 -8.07 27.70
C SER A 19 -17.21 -9.41 28.41
N THR A 20 -17.13 -9.38 29.75
CA THR A 20 -17.24 -10.59 30.58
C THR A 20 -18.45 -11.43 30.16
N GLY A 21 -18.30 -12.76 30.16
CA GLY A 21 -19.29 -13.73 29.68
C GLY A 21 -19.25 -13.99 28.17
N SER A 22 -18.42 -13.27 27.39
CA SER A 22 -18.21 -13.59 25.97
C SER A 22 -17.35 -14.85 25.84
N VAL A 23 -17.81 -15.82 25.05
CA VAL A 23 -17.02 -17.01 24.69
C VAL A 23 -16.33 -16.76 23.35
N ILE A 24 -15.00 -16.75 23.35
CA ILE A 24 -14.18 -16.47 22.16
C ILE A 24 -13.52 -17.75 21.64
N LEU A 25 -13.28 -17.80 20.32
CA LEU A 25 -12.36 -18.76 19.71
C LEU A 25 -10.91 -18.31 20.00
N LEU A 26 -10.07 -19.23 20.43
CA LEU A 26 -8.65 -18.96 20.71
C LEU A 26 -7.82 -18.87 19.41
N PRO A 27 -6.62 -18.26 19.44
CA PRO A 27 -5.75 -18.13 18.26
C PRO A 27 -5.29 -19.46 17.62
N ASP A 28 -5.57 -20.60 18.26
CA ASP A 28 -5.35 -21.94 17.68
C ASP A 28 -6.46 -22.39 16.72
N GLY A 29 -7.58 -21.66 16.63
CA GLY A 29 -8.68 -21.94 15.71
C GLY A 29 -9.61 -23.09 16.11
N GLU A 30 -9.29 -23.84 17.17
CA GLU A 30 -9.98 -25.08 17.55
C GLU A 30 -10.68 -24.98 18.91
N ARG A 31 -10.11 -24.22 19.86
CA ARG A 31 -10.58 -24.18 21.26
C ARG A 31 -11.35 -22.89 21.57
N THR A 32 -12.33 -22.99 22.46
CA THR A 32 -13.08 -21.83 22.98
C THR A 32 -12.79 -21.56 24.45
N ALA A 33 -12.89 -20.30 24.87
CA ALA A 33 -12.75 -19.90 26.27
C ALA A 33 -13.68 -18.72 26.62
N GLU A 34 -14.17 -18.69 27.85
CA GLU A 34 -14.98 -17.58 28.37
C GLU A 34 -14.11 -16.47 28.96
N ILE A 35 -14.43 -15.23 28.64
CA ILE A 35 -13.82 -14.03 29.21
C ILE A 35 -14.41 -13.78 30.61
N HIS A 36 -13.59 -13.84 31.65
CA HIS A 36 -13.97 -13.46 33.01
C HIS A 36 -13.77 -11.96 33.29
N GLN A 37 -12.73 -11.35 32.72
CA GLN A 37 -12.38 -9.95 32.96
C GLN A 37 -11.79 -9.33 31.69
N VAL A 38 -12.13 -8.07 31.43
CA VAL A 38 -11.61 -7.26 30.34
C VAL A 38 -11.00 -6.00 30.93
N GLU A 39 -9.75 -5.74 30.61
CA GLU A 39 -9.07 -4.47 30.90
C GLU A 39 -8.64 -3.81 29.59
N VAL A 40 -8.52 -2.48 29.58
CA VAL A 40 -8.09 -1.71 28.41
C VAL A 40 -6.86 -0.91 28.79
N GLU A 41 -5.73 -1.30 28.20
CA GLU A 41 -4.43 -0.63 28.30
C GLU A 41 -4.44 0.58 27.34
N GLN A 42 -4.13 1.77 27.85
CA GLN A 42 -3.99 2.98 27.04
C GLN A 42 -2.57 3.10 26.48
N ASP A 43 -2.41 3.77 25.34
CA ASP A 43 -1.10 4.21 24.84
C ASP A 43 -0.58 5.44 25.60
N ASP A 44 0.65 5.87 25.26
CA ASP A 44 1.31 7.05 25.81
C ASP A 44 0.56 8.37 25.52
N PHE A 45 -0.49 8.35 24.69
CA PHE A 45 -1.37 9.48 24.37
C PHE A 45 -2.75 9.39 25.05
N GLY A 46 -3.00 8.36 25.85
CA GLY A 46 -4.26 8.13 26.58
C GLY A 46 -5.37 7.51 25.73
N ALA A 47 -5.08 7.04 24.52
CA ALA A 47 -6.03 6.33 23.66
C ALA A 47 -6.03 4.82 23.95
N PRO A 48 -7.17 4.12 23.86
CA PRO A 48 -7.23 2.68 24.12
C PRO A 48 -6.47 1.91 23.03
N ALA A 49 -5.43 1.16 23.42
CA ALA A 49 -4.49 0.51 22.51
C ALA A 49 -4.58 -1.02 22.54
N LEU A 50 -4.68 -1.61 23.74
CA LEU A 50 -4.79 -3.06 23.92
C LEU A 50 -5.96 -3.43 24.83
N VAL A 51 -6.67 -4.48 24.47
CA VAL A 51 -7.66 -5.16 25.29
C VAL A 51 -7.01 -6.40 25.88
N LEU A 52 -7.04 -6.50 27.21
CA LEU A 52 -6.52 -7.62 27.99
C LEU A 52 -7.70 -8.47 28.46
N ALA A 53 -7.93 -9.61 27.81
CA ALA A 53 -9.01 -10.53 28.17
C ALA A 53 -8.48 -11.68 29.02
N SER A 54 -8.87 -11.74 30.28
CA SER A 54 -8.54 -12.83 31.20
C SER A 54 -9.57 -13.95 31.11
N LEU A 55 -9.11 -15.18 30.89
CA LEU A 55 -9.93 -16.32 30.47
C LEU A 55 -10.18 -17.32 31.60
N SER A 56 -11.33 -17.99 31.58
CA SER A 56 -11.77 -18.96 32.58
C SER A 56 -10.82 -20.14 32.81
N GLY A 57 -10.03 -20.52 31.79
CA GLY A 57 -8.99 -21.56 31.88
C GLY A 57 -7.65 -21.14 32.49
N GLY A 58 -7.48 -19.85 32.81
CA GLY A 58 -6.21 -19.28 33.26
C GLY A 58 -5.31 -18.87 32.08
N GLY A 59 -5.19 -17.56 31.88
CA GLY A 59 -4.41 -16.95 30.79
C GLY A 59 -4.99 -15.59 30.42
N THR A 60 -4.17 -14.72 29.86
CA THR A 60 -4.58 -13.38 29.41
C THR A 60 -4.26 -13.24 27.93
N LEU A 61 -5.27 -12.92 27.13
CA LEU A 61 -5.12 -12.65 25.71
C LEU A 61 -4.93 -11.14 25.50
N ARG A 62 -3.85 -10.74 24.82
CA ARG A 62 -3.58 -9.35 24.42
C ARG A 62 -4.12 -9.14 23.01
N ILE A 63 -5.05 -8.20 22.84
CA ILE A 63 -5.78 -7.98 21.59
C ILE A 63 -5.69 -6.50 21.22
N ALA A 64 -5.28 -6.16 19.99
CA ALA A 64 -5.19 -4.76 19.57
C ALA A 64 -6.60 -4.14 19.37
N VAL A 65 -6.80 -2.92 19.87
CA VAL A 65 -8.05 -2.18 19.66
C VAL A 65 -8.23 -1.93 18.16
N GLY A 66 -9.43 -2.26 17.65
CA GLY A 66 -9.74 -2.23 16.21
C GLY A 66 -9.63 -3.58 15.47
N THR A 67 -9.19 -4.66 16.15
CA THR A 67 -9.25 -6.02 15.59
C THR A 67 -10.60 -6.69 15.85
N SER A 68 -11.05 -7.54 14.91
CA SER A 68 -12.20 -8.43 15.10
C SER A 68 -11.79 -9.72 15.80
N VAL A 69 -12.62 -10.21 16.71
CA VAL A 69 -12.48 -11.49 17.42
C VAL A 69 -13.72 -12.33 17.17
N THR A 70 -13.55 -13.62 16.90
CA THR A 70 -14.66 -14.56 16.70
C THR A 70 -15.26 -14.96 18.04
N VAL A 71 -16.46 -14.45 18.31
CA VAL A 71 -17.31 -14.85 19.45
C VAL A 71 -18.20 -16.01 19.02
N VAL A 72 -18.42 -16.96 19.92
CA VAL A 72 -19.16 -18.21 19.65
C VAL A 72 -20.31 -18.35 20.65
N GLY A 73 -21.52 -18.60 20.15
CA GLY A 73 -22.66 -18.92 21.02
C GLY A 73 -22.59 -20.35 21.54
N GLY A 74 -22.43 -20.54 22.85
CA GLY A 74 -22.48 -21.85 23.50
C GLY A 74 -21.73 -21.92 24.84
N THR A 75 -21.68 -23.10 25.45
CA THR A 75 -20.82 -23.38 26.61
C THR A 75 -19.34 -23.48 26.19
N PRO A 76 -18.40 -22.88 26.93
CA PRO A 76 -16.96 -22.97 26.63
C PRO A 76 -16.42 -24.39 26.85
N ASP A 77 -15.38 -24.75 26.11
CA ASP A 77 -14.68 -26.03 26.28
C ASP A 77 -13.80 -25.98 27.55
N ALA A 78 -13.66 -27.12 28.26
CA ALA A 78 -13.19 -27.13 29.65
C ALA A 78 -11.72 -26.69 29.85
N ALA A 79 -11.50 -25.93 30.93
CA ALA A 79 -10.26 -25.24 31.30
C ALA A 79 -8.93 -25.95 30.96
N THR A 80 -8.05 -25.28 30.21
CA THR A 80 -6.60 -25.57 30.18
C THR A 80 -5.82 -24.26 30.05
N ARG A 81 -4.73 -24.14 30.83
CA ARG A 81 -3.90 -22.92 30.92
C ARG A 81 -3.25 -22.56 29.57
N LEU A 82 -3.28 -21.29 29.21
CA LEU A 82 -2.36 -20.74 28.19
C LEU A 82 -0.95 -20.59 28.80
N PRO A 83 0.13 -20.87 28.04
CA PRO A 83 1.48 -20.58 28.50
C PRO A 83 1.68 -19.06 28.66
N LEU A 84 2.25 -18.66 29.79
CA LEU A 84 2.59 -17.26 30.06
C LEU A 84 3.66 -16.80 29.07
N ALA A 85 3.41 -15.71 28.34
CA ALA A 85 4.40 -15.11 27.46
C ALA A 85 5.64 -14.70 28.28
N ALA A 86 6.83 -15.07 27.80
CA ALA A 86 8.08 -14.76 28.50
C ALA A 86 8.28 -13.23 28.58
N ALA A 87 8.50 -12.72 29.79
CA ALA A 87 8.85 -11.32 29.99
C ALA A 87 10.21 -11.00 29.34
N PRO A 88 10.38 -9.80 28.75
CA PRO A 88 11.69 -9.39 28.22
C PRO A 88 12.72 -9.28 29.36
N PRO A 89 14.00 -9.58 29.10
CA PRO A 89 15.03 -9.58 30.13
C PRO A 89 15.30 -8.15 30.65
N LEU A 90 15.22 -7.99 31.97
CA LEU A 90 15.62 -6.76 32.67
C LEU A 90 17.13 -6.52 32.48
N GLN A 91 17.48 -5.34 31.95
CA GLN A 91 18.87 -4.87 31.96
C GLN A 91 19.26 -4.43 33.38
N PRO A 92 20.47 -4.78 33.87
CA PRO A 92 20.88 -4.43 35.23
C PRO A 92 21.18 -2.93 35.35
N ALA A 93 20.74 -2.34 36.46
CA ALA A 93 20.99 -0.95 36.79
C ALA A 93 22.50 -0.66 36.94
N GLN A 94 22.98 0.41 36.31
CA GLN A 94 24.27 1.01 36.64
C GLN A 94 24.05 2.18 37.59
N ALA A 95 24.72 2.12 38.75
CA ALA A 95 24.74 3.20 39.71
C ALA A 95 25.70 4.30 39.24
N SER A 96 25.28 5.56 39.39
CA SER A 96 26.18 6.71 39.30
C SER A 96 26.42 7.27 40.70
N GLU A 97 27.68 7.36 41.08
CA GLU A 97 28.12 7.87 42.38
C GLU A 97 27.94 9.38 42.52
N ALA A 98 27.87 9.85 43.76
CA ALA A 98 27.74 11.26 44.09
C ALA A 98 29.08 12.00 44.04
N VAL A 99 29.06 13.26 43.58
CA VAL A 99 30.08 14.27 43.89
C VAL A 99 29.40 15.53 44.40
N ARG A 100 29.97 16.11 45.47
CA ARG A 100 29.52 17.32 46.18
C ARG A 100 29.99 18.59 45.40
N ALA A 101 29.70 19.85 45.73
CA ALA A 101 29.15 20.52 46.93
C ALA A 101 28.66 21.95 46.56
N THR A 102 27.89 22.60 47.46
CA THR A 102 27.90 24.05 47.85
C THR A 102 28.11 25.16 46.80
N ASP A 103 27.49 26.35 46.83
CA ASP A 103 26.60 27.05 47.78
C ASP A 103 25.90 28.20 46.97
N GLU A 104 25.14 29.19 47.47
CA GLU A 104 24.84 29.73 48.82
C GLU A 104 23.30 29.69 49.07
N GLY A 105 22.54 30.59 49.74
CA GLY A 105 22.81 31.90 50.37
C GLY A 105 21.60 32.85 50.44
N GLN A 106 20.63 32.57 51.31
CA GLN A 106 19.73 33.52 52.02
C GLN A 106 18.86 34.62 51.31
N GLU A 107 17.61 34.65 51.79
CA GLU A 107 16.78 35.81 52.16
C GLU A 107 15.93 36.63 51.15
N GLN A 108 14.61 36.50 51.38
CA GLN A 108 13.50 37.44 51.18
C GLN A 108 13.78 38.86 51.77
N PRO A 109 13.05 39.96 51.42
CA PRO A 109 11.56 39.97 51.37
C PRO A 109 10.86 40.95 50.40
N GLY A 110 9.51 40.88 50.31
CA GLY A 110 8.69 42.07 50.06
C GLY A 110 7.43 41.96 49.18
N ALA A 111 6.28 41.89 49.84
CA ALA A 111 5.00 42.54 49.48
C ALA A 111 4.07 42.03 48.33
N GLU A 112 2.80 41.85 48.75
CA GLU A 112 1.52 42.05 48.07
C GLU A 112 0.98 41.08 46.98
N ALA A 113 -0.34 40.90 47.09
CA ALA A 113 -1.26 40.15 46.24
C ALA A 113 -2.62 40.90 46.25
N PRO A 114 -3.65 40.52 45.47
CA PRO A 114 -3.67 39.80 44.20
C PRO A 114 -4.38 40.60 43.08
N SER A 115 -4.24 40.18 41.82
CA SER A 115 -5.14 40.60 40.73
C SER A 115 -5.29 39.48 39.69
N ALA A 116 -6.52 39.27 39.22
CA ALA A 116 -6.89 38.29 38.20
C ALA A 116 -7.92 38.91 37.23
N PRO A 117 -8.17 38.31 36.06
CA PRO A 117 -7.26 38.34 34.92
C PRO A 117 -7.88 39.10 33.72
N ALA A 118 -7.05 39.49 32.75
CA ALA A 118 -7.53 39.90 31.42
C ALA A 118 -7.20 38.80 30.40
N PRO A 119 -8.12 38.40 29.50
CA PRO A 119 -7.86 37.37 28.51
C PRO A 119 -6.89 37.89 27.45
N ALA A 120 -5.74 37.23 27.31
CA ALA A 120 -4.84 37.48 26.20
C ALA A 120 -5.51 37.05 24.89
N ALA A 121 -5.70 37.99 23.96
CA ALA A 121 -6.21 37.68 22.64
C ALA A 121 -5.19 36.81 21.89
N VAL A 122 -5.60 35.59 21.53
CA VAL A 122 -4.78 34.69 20.72
C VAL A 122 -4.70 35.26 19.30
N VAL A 123 -3.58 35.91 18.98
CA VAL A 123 -3.27 36.35 17.61
C VAL A 123 -2.91 35.11 16.80
N VAL A 124 -3.89 34.58 16.06
CA VAL A 124 -3.67 33.52 15.08
C VAL A 124 -2.87 34.09 13.90
N PRO A 125 -1.69 33.56 13.57
CA PRO A 125 -0.97 33.97 12.36
C PRO A 125 -1.82 33.68 11.11
N PRO A 126 -1.83 34.56 10.10
CA PRO A 126 -2.57 34.28 8.88
C PRO A 126 -2.04 33.02 8.21
N LEU A 127 -2.95 32.12 7.83
CA LEU A 127 -2.62 30.91 7.08
C LEU A 127 -1.85 31.29 5.80
N PRO A 128 -0.77 30.58 5.43
CA PRO A 128 -0.13 30.81 4.14
C PRO A 128 -1.15 30.60 3.00
N PRO A 129 -1.03 31.34 1.88
CA PRO A 129 -1.97 31.24 0.79
C PRO A 129 -2.02 29.80 0.27
N VAL A 130 -3.24 29.26 0.19
CA VAL A 130 -3.50 27.92 -0.34
C VAL A 130 -2.97 27.86 -1.78
N PRO A 131 -2.06 26.93 -2.12
CA PRO A 131 -1.60 26.78 -3.50
C PRO A 131 -2.79 26.40 -4.40
N PRO A 132 -2.81 26.86 -5.67
CA PRO A 132 -3.96 26.64 -6.54
C PRO A 132 -4.23 25.15 -6.73
N ALA A 133 -5.50 24.76 -6.56
CA ALA A 133 -5.95 23.38 -6.66
C ALA A 133 -5.96 22.88 -8.11
N ALA A 134 -4.79 22.53 -8.62
CA ALA A 134 -4.58 21.72 -9.82
C ALA A 134 -3.62 20.57 -9.44
N TYR A 135 -4.15 19.56 -8.77
CA TYR A 135 -3.40 18.43 -8.20
C TYR A 135 -3.00 17.35 -9.23
N GLY A 136 -3.27 17.60 -10.51
CA GLY A 136 -2.85 16.80 -11.66
C GLY A 136 -2.10 17.67 -12.69
N PRO A 137 -1.86 17.17 -13.92
CA PRO A 137 -1.18 17.96 -14.94
C PRO A 137 -2.00 19.17 -15.45
N SER A 138 -1.31 20.20 -15.92
CA SER A 138 -1.89 21.31 -16.66
C SER A 138 -2.27 20.90 -18.08
N GLU A 139 -3.08 21.71 -18.77
CA GLU A 139 -3.42 21.50 -20.18
C GLU A 139 -2.16 21.51 -21.08
N GLU A 140 -1.18 22.37 -20.77
CA GLU A 140 0.11 22.42 -21.45
C GLU A 140 0.95 21.15 -21.23
N GLU A 141 0.94 20.59 -20.01
CA GLU A 141 1.60 19.30 -19.73
C GLU A 141 0.88 18.14 -20.44
N LEU A 142 -0.46 18.11 -20.44
CA LEU A 142 -1.23 17.08 -21.16
C LEU A 142 -1.00 17.13 -22.68
N ALA A 143 -0.75 18.31 -23.26
CA ALA A 143 -0.43 18.46 -24.68
C ALA A 143 0.91 17.82 -25.10
N LEU A 144 1.76 17.40 -24.15
CA LEU A 144 2.97 16.60 -24.41
C LEU A 144 2.65 15.12 -24.67
N ILE A 145 1.45 14.65 -24.36
CA ILE A 145 0.97 13.30 -24.72
C ILE A 145 0.35 13.40 -26.12
N PRO A 146 0.87 12.68 -27.12
CA PRO A 146 0.33 12.73 -28.47
C PRO A 146 -1.10 12.16 -28.50
N ALA A 147 -1.96 12.76 -29.32
CA ALA A 147 -3.24 12.15 -29.63
C ALA A 147 -3.02 10.85 -30.44
N PRO A 148 -3.83 9.80 -30.23
CA PRO A 148 -3.71 8.55 -30.98
C PRO A 148 -3.98 8.78 -32.48
N ASP A 149 -3.26 8.06 -33.34
CA ASP A 149 -3.45 8.11 -34.79
C ASP A 149 -4.68 7.28 -35.18
N GLY A 150 -5.83 7.94 -35.31
CA GLY A 150 -7.11 7.32 -35.65
C GLY A 150 -7.92 6.90 -34.42
N THR A 151 -8.59 5.74 -34.50
CA THR A 151 -9.38 5.20 -33.38
C THR A 151 -8.53 4.26 -32.52
N PRO A 152 -8.94 3.97 -31.27
CA PRO A 152 -8.27 2.97 -30.44
C PRO A 152 -8.13 1.60 -31.13
N GLU A 153 -9.15 1.19 -31.89
CA GLU A 153 -9.12 -0.02 -32.71
C GLU A 153 -8.05 0.06 -33.80
N SER A 154 -7.91 1.20 -34.50
CA SER A 154 -6.88 1.40 -35.52
C SER A 154 -5.46 1.29 -34.95
N VAL A 155 -5.21 1.80 -33.75
CA VAL A 155 -3.91 1.67 -33.05
C VAL A 155 -3.61 0.20 -32.70
N VAL A 156 -4.62 -0.53 -32.22
CA VAL A 156 -4.52 -1.98 -31.92
C VAL A 156 -4.30 -2.80 -33.21
N GLU A 157 -5.00 -2.48 -34.30
CA GLU A 157 -4.85 -3.12 -35.61
C GLU A 157 -3.47 -2.85 -36.23
N ALA A 158 -2.93 -1.63 -36.06
CA ALA A 158 -1.57 -1.30 -36.52
C ALA A 158 -0.51 -2.16 -35.82
N ALA A 159 -0.60 -2.32 -34.48
CA ALA A 159 0.28 -3.21 -33.73
C ALA A 159 0.16 -4.68 -34.19
N ALA A 160 -1.06 -5.16 -34.47
CA ALA A 160 -1.28 -6.50 -35.02
C ALA A 160 -0.65 -6.69 -36.41
N ALA A 161 -0.72 -5.67 -37.28
CA ALA A 161 -0.22 -5.71 -38.64
C ALA A 161 1.32 -5.76 -38.72
N VAL A 162 2.02 -5.21 -37.72
CA VAL A 162 3.48 -5.28 -37.61
C VAL A 162 3.95 -6.64 -37.06
N HIS A 163 3.12 -7.33 -36.27
CA HIS A 163 3.43 -8.61 -35.64
C HIS A 163 2.48 -9.75 -36.06
N PRO A 164 2.38 -10.09 -37.37
CA PRO A 164 1.36 -11.01 -37.89
C PRO A 164 1.50 -12.47 -37.40
N ASP A 165 2.67 -12.86 -36.89
CA ASP A 165 2.94 -14.21 -36.37
C ASP A 165 2.87 -14.29 -34.83
N ALA A 166 2.67 -13.16 -34.13
CA ALA A 166 2.69 -13.11 -32.68
C ALA A 166 1.33 -13.51 -32.07
N VAL A 167 1.16 -14.81 -31.77
CA VAL A 167 -0.09 -15.39 -31.25
C VAL A 167 -0.65 -14.63 -30.04
N GLY A 168 0.20 -14.18 -29.10
CA GLY A 168 -0.22 -13.39 -27.94
C GLY A 168 -0.90 -12.08 -28.34
N VAL A 169 -0.26 -11.30 -29.23
CA VAL A 169 -0.82 -10.08 -29.81
C VAL A 169 -2.12 -10.38 -30.54
N LEU A 170 -2.17 -11.37 -31.43
CA LEU A 170 -3.37 -11.70 -32.20
C LEU A 170 -4.59 -12.03 -31.32
N LEU A 171 -4.39 -12.74 -30.20
CA LEU A 171 -5.44 -13.09 -29.25
C LEU A 171 -5.92 -11.89 -28.40
N LEU A 172 -5.05 -10.90 -28.18
CA LEU A 172 -5.42 -9.64 -27.54
C LEU A 172 -6.16 -8.73 -28.54
N THR A 173 -5.65 -8.62 -29.76
CA THR A 173 -6.21 -7.76 -30.80
C THR A 173 -7.57 -8.25 -31.31
N ASP A 174 -7.81 -9.57 -31.42
CA ASP A 174 -9.15 -10.11 -31.74
C ASP A 174 -10.21 -9.76 -30.67
N ARG A 175 -9.81 -9.63 -29.40
CA ARG A 175 -10.73 -9.23 -28.32
C ARG A 175 -11.01 -7.72 -28.34
N LEU A 176 -10.02 -6.92 -28.73
CA LEU A 176 -10.09 -5.46 -28.77
C LEU A 176 -10.70 -4.88 -30.06
N SER A 177 -10.50 -5.51 -31.22
CA SER A 177 -11.01 -5.06 -32.52
C SER A 177 -12.55 -5.07 -32.63
N LYS A 178 -13.21 -5.76 -31.71
CA LYS A 178 -14.69 -5.80 -31.58
C LYS A 178 -15.26 -4.52 -30.92
N GLY A 179 -14.40 -3.58 -30.52
CA GLY A 179 -14.72 -2.26 -30.00
C GLY A 179 -14.12 -2.03 -28.61
N VAL A 180 -13.31 -0.97 -28.48
CA VAL A 180 -12.62 -0.62 -27.24
C VAL A 180 -13.59 0.06 -26.25
N ASN A 181 -13.75 -0.54 -25.07
CA ASN A 181 -14.64 -0.04 -24.03
C ASN A 181 -13.87 0.35 -22.77
N PHE A 182 -13.47 1.61 -22.68
CA PHE A 182 -12.74 2.20 -21.55
C PHE A 182 -13.48 2.14 -20.19
N LYS A 183 -14.76 1.76 -20.14
CA LYS A 183 -15.49 1.54 -18.88
C LYS A 183 -15.37 0.11 -18.35
N SER A 184 -14.90 -0.84 -19.18
CA SER A 184 -14.75 -2.25 -18.81
C SER A 184 -13.32 -2.54 -18.34
N GLY A 185 -13.17 -2.97 -17.08
CA GLY A 185 -11.87 -3.34 -16.52
C GLY A 185 -11.16 -4.46 -17.30
N SER A 186 -11.90 -5.38 -17.93
CA SER A 186 -11.28 -6.42 -18.78
C SER A 186 -10.67 -5.82 -20.06
N CYS A 187 -11.28 -4.79 -20.64
CA CYS A 187 -10.78 -4.14 -21.84
C CYS A 187 -9.57 -3.25 -21.53
N LEU A 188 -9.57 -2.57 -20.37
CA LEU A 188 -8.39 -1.86 -19.87
C LEU A 188 -7.22 -2.84 -19.62
N LYS A 189 -7.51 -4.01 -19.03
CA LYS A 189 -6.49 -5.06 -18.84
C LYS A 189 -5.97 -5.57 -20.17
N ASP A 190 -6.83 -5.87 -21.14
CA ASP A 190 -6.40 -6.37 -22.46
C ASP A 190 -5.52 -5.36 -23.23
N LEU A 191 -5.80 -4.05 -23.09
CA LEU A 191 -4.91 -3.00 -23.61
C LEU A 191 -3.56 -2.94 -22.88
N THR A 192 -3.57 -3.08 -21.54
CA THR A 192 -2.36 -3.11 -20.71
C THR A 192 -1.49 -4.32 -21.06
N ASP A 193 -2.10 -5.50 -21.13
CA ASP A 193 -1.46 -6.77 -21.49
C ASP A 193 -0.84 -6.70 -22.90
N LEU A 194 -1.53 -6.07 -23.86
CA LEU A 194 -1.02 -5.85 -25.21
C LEU A 194 0.20 -4.92 -25.22
N ALA A 195 0.16 -3.80 -24.50
CA ALA A 195 1.31 -2.90 -24.39
C ALA A 195 2.52 -3.59 -23.75
N HIS A 196 2.31 -4.42 -22.71
CA HIS A 196 3.37 -5.19 -22.07
C HIS A 196 3.93 -6.29 -22.99
N GLU A 197 3.10 -7.01 -23.74
CA GLU A 197 3.56 -8.05 -24.69
C GLU A 197 4.38 -7.44 -25.83
N LEU A 198 3.92 -6.32 -26.41
CA LEU A 198 4.66 -5.55 -27.42
C LEU A 198 6.02 -5.09 -26.90
N PHE A 199 6.05 -4.45 -25.71
CA PHE A 199 7.29 -3.92 -25.16
C PHE A 199 8.26 -5.02 -24.71
N ILE A 200 7.77 -6.01 -23.95
CA ILE A 200 8.61 -6.99 -23.29
C ILE A 200 9.02 -8.07 -24.27
N THR A 201 8.05 -8.83 -24.79
CA THR A 201 8.30 -10.01 -25.63
C THR A 201 8.78 -9.62 -27.03
N LEU A 202 8.14 -8.65 -27.67
CA LEU A 202 8.42 -8.28 -29.06
C LEU A 202 9.44 -7.14 -29.22
N LYS A 203 9.78 -6.45 -28.12
CA LYS A 203 10.74 -5.32 -28.08
C LYS A 203 10.30 -4.12 -28.94
N ASP A 204 9.00 -3.99 -29.18
CA ASP A 204 8.38 -2.91 -29.94
C ASP A 204 7.93 -1.81 -28.97
N ALA A 205 8.82 -0.84 -28.74
CA ALA A 205 8.55 0.29 -27.85
C ALA A 205 7.53 1.28 -28.45
N ASP A 206 7.56 1.50 -29.77
CA ASP A 206 6.71 2.48 -30.44
C ASP A 206 5.24 2.07 -30.38
N HIS A 207 4.90 0.83 -30.76
CA HIS A 207 3.52 0.34 -30.71
C HIS A 207 3.06 0.07 -29.27
N ALA A 208 3.96 -0.37 -28.37
CA ALA A 208 3.63 -0.50 -26.95
C ALA A 208 3.24 0.85 -26.33
N LEU A 209 3.98 1.91 -26.63
CA LEU A 209 3.69 3.26 -26.15
C LEU A 209 2.37 3.78 -26.74
N ALA A 210 2.15 3.61 -28.05
CA ALA A 210 0.90 4.01 -28.71
C ALA A 210 -0.34 3.29 -28.13
N VAL A 211 -0.23 2.00 -27.78
CA VAL A 211 -1.31 1.25 -27.11
C VAL A 211 -1.48 1.71 -25.65
N ALA A 212 -0.39 1.96 -24.92
CA ALA A 212 -0.44 2.46 -23.55
C ALA A 212 -1.08 3.87 -23.47
N ASP A 213 -0.78 4.75 -24.44
CA ASP A 213 -1.29 6.12 -24.52
C ASP A 213 -2.82 6.18 -24.46
N LEU A 214 -3.51 5.21 -25.09
CA LEU A 214 -4.97 5.06 -25.07
C LEU A 214 -5.55 4.99 -23.64
N LEU A 215 -4.75 4.53 -22.67
CA LEU A 215 -5.11 4.43 -21.27
C LEU A 215 -4.61 5.62 -20.43
N THR A 216 -3.46 6.19 -20.78
CA THR A 216 -2.82 7.26 -19.96
C THR A 216 -3.68 8.52 -19.81
N VAL A 217 -4.55 8.82 -20.78
CA VAL A 217 -5.44 9.98 -20.78
C VAL A 217 -6.71 9.79 -19.93
N LEU A 218 -6.91 8.61 -19.34
CA LEU A 218 -8.11 8.32 -18.54
C LEU A 218 -7.96 8.88 -17.11
N PRO A 219 -8.91 9.70 -16.63
CA PRO A 219 -8.87 10.23 -15.26
C PRO A 219 -9.17 9.12 -14.23
N TYR A 220 -8.58 9.22 -13.04
CA TYR A 220 -8.94 8.34 -11.93
C TYR A 220 -10.40 8.55 -11.51
N ASP A 221 -11.18 7.49 -11.58
CA ASP A 221 -12.65 7.51 -11.41
C ASP A 221 -13.15 6.92 -10.08
N GLY A 222 -12.23 6.68 -9.14
CA GLY A 222 -12.53 6.11 -7.82
C GLY A 222 -12.63 4.57 -7.77
N ASN A 223 -12.39 3.85 -8.87
CA ASN A 223 -12.34 2.39 -8.90
C ASN A 223 -10.89 1.87 -8.96
N PRO A 224 -10.33 1.33 -7.86
CA PRO A 224 -8.96 0.81 -7.84
C PRO A 224 -8.70 -0.32 -8.85
N GLY A 225 -9.70 -1.16 -9.13
CA GLY A 225 -9.57 -2.28 -10.06
C GLY A 225 -9.48 -1.87 -11.54
N ARG A 226 -10.08 -0.73 -11.92
CA ARG A 226 -9.83 -0.12 -13.24
C ARG A 226 -8.54 0.67 -13.26
N TRP A 227 -8.25 1.37 -12.16
CA TRP A 227 -7.05 2.18 -12.03
C TRP A 227 -5.77 1.35 -12.19
N ALA A 228 -5.70 0.14 -11.65
CA ALA A 228 -4.52 -0.73 -11.78
C ALA A 228 -4.03 -0.92 -13.23
N SER A 229 -4.94 -1.04 -14.21
CA SER A 229 -4.59 -1.13 -15.63
C SER A 229 -4.04 0.19 -16.19
N VAL A 230 -4.66 1.32 -15.82
CA VAL A 230 -4.20 2.66 -16.21
C VAL A 230 -2.85 2.98 -15.59
N GLU A 231 -2.66 2.61 -14.32
CA GLU A 231 -1.46 2.77 -13.52
C GLU A 231 -0.26 1.97 -14.07
N ALA A 232 -0.46 0.69 -14.38
CA ALA A 232 0.55 -0.13 -15.05
C ALA A 232 0.93 0.44 -16.44
N SER A 233 -0.04 0.95 -17.19
CA SER A 233 0.20 1.56 -18.51
C SER A 233 0.92 2.90 -18.40
N LEU A 234 0.61 3.72 -17.38
CA LEU A 234 1.34 4.96 -17.06
C LEU A 234 2.79 4.68 -16.63
N ALA A 235 3.02 3.62 -15.84
CA ALA A 235 4.35 3.21 -15.43
C ALA A 235 5.20 2.72 -16.61
N LEU A 236 4.60 1.92 -17.50
CA LEU A 236 5.24 1.47 -18.74
C LEU A 236 5.55 2.64 -19.69
N ALA A 237 4.57 3.52 -19.96
CA ALA A 237 4.75 4.68 -20.83
C ALA A 237 5.80 5.66 -20.29
N SER A 238 5.80 5.93 -18.97
CA SER A 238 6.86 6.68 -18.28
C SER A 238 8.24 6.06 -18.55
N TYR A 239 8.38 4.74 -18.40
CA TYR A 239 9.65 4.06 -18.60
C TYR A 239 10.13 4.13 -20.06
N ILE A 240 9.27 3.86 -21.03
CA ILE A 240 9.60 3.95 -22.47
C ILE A 240 10.07 5.37 -22.81
N CYS A 241 9.28 6.39 -22.49
CA CYS A 241 9.65 7.79 -22.74
C CYS A 241 10.98 8.20 -22.05
N ARG A 242 11.35 7.59 -20.92
CA ARG A 242 12.65 7.83 -20.28
C ARG A 242 13.81 7.18 -21.03
N GLN A 243 13.62 5.97 -21.59
CA GLN A 243 14.63 5.35 -22.45
C GLN A 243 14.84 6.16 -23.74
N ASP A 244 13.77 6.70 -24.32
CA ASP A 244 13.81 7.50 -25.55
C ASP A 244 14.21 8.97 -25.32
N GLY A 245 14.55 9.36 -24.08
CA GLY A 245 14.94 10.73 -23.73
C GLY A 245 13.80 11.77 -23.70
N GLN A 246 12.54 11.34 -23.90
CA GLN A 246 11.31 12.14 -23.81
C GLN A 246 10.95 12.47 -22.33
N ASN A 247 11.90 13.11 -21.63
CA ASN A 247 11.86 13.33 -20.18
C ASN A 247 10.67 14.16 -19.68
N GLU A 248 10.23 15.14 -20.48
CA GLU A 248 9.10 16.00 -20.13
C GLU A 248 7.79 15.21 -20.16
N ARG A 249 7.51 14.52 -21.27
CA ARG A 249 6.36 13.61 -21.43
C ARG A 249 6.34 12.51 -20.37
N ALA A 250 7.50 11.92 -20.05
CA ALA A 250 7.62 10.96 -18.95
C ALA A 250 7.22 11.54 -17.60
N ALA A 251 7.59 12.79 -17.31
CA ALA A 251 7.19 13.46 -16.07
C ALA A 251 5.68 13.73 -16.00
N VAL A 252 4.99 13.88 -17.15
CA VAL A 252 3.52 13.98 -17.21
C VAL A 252 2.87 12.66 -16.78
N TYR A 253 3.35 11.51 -17.28
CA TYR A 253 2.86 10.19 -16.83
C TYR A 253 3.13 9.94 -15.35
N GLU A 254 4.33 10.29 -14.87
CA GLU A 254 4.69 10.23 -13.46
C GLU A 254 3.82 11.18 -12.61
N LYS A 255 3.31 12.29 -13.16
CA LYS A 255 2.34 13.18 -12.49
C LYS A 255 0.92 12.59 -12.50
N LEU A 256 0.50 11.98 -13.62
CA LEU A 256 -0.79 11.31 -13.78
C LEU A 256 -0.95 10.11 -12.84
N ILE A 257 0.09 9.27 -12.71
CA ILE A 257 0.04 8.08 -11.83
C ILE A 257 -0.18 8.46 -10.36
N ARG A 258 0.28 9.65 -9.96
CA ARG A 258 0.07 10.22 -8.62
C ARG A 258 -1.25 11.00 -8.46
N THR A 259 -2.14 11.02 -9.45
CA THR A 259 -3.43 11.74 -9.34
C THR A 259 -4.31 11.26 -8.19
N PRO A 260 -4.50 9.94 -7.93
CA PRO A 260 -5.29 9.47 -6.78
C PRO A 260 -4.71 9.94 -5.44
N GLU A 261 -3.38 10.06 -5.37
CA GLU A 261 -2.63 10.42 -4.17
C GLU A 261 -2.91 11.85 -3.70
N ASN A 262 -3.21 12.72 -4.65
CA ASN A 262 -3.38 14.16 -4.46
C ASN A 262 -4.86 14.57 -4.38
N GLN A 263 -5.80 13.61 -4.32
CA GLN A 263 -7.22 13.89 -4.13
C GLN A 263 -7.57 14.34 -2.70
N GLU A 264 -6.76 13.97 -1.71
CA GLU A 264 -6.96 14.40 -0.33
C GLU A 264 -6.54 15.88 -0.19
N THR A 265 -7.51 16.72 0.16
CA THR A 265 -7.34 18.17 0.28
C THR A 265 -6.99 18.61 1.70
N ASP A 266 -7.23 17.75 2.71
CA ASP A 266 -6.81 18.02 4.08
C ASP A 266 -5.28 17.80 4.24
N PRO A 267 -4.50 18.82 4.63
CA PRO A 267 -3.03 18.71 4.69
C PRO A 267 -2.52 17.67 5.69
N PHE A 268 -3.28 17.38 6.76
CA PHE A 268 -2.88 16.39 7.75
C PHE A 268 -3.09 14.97 7.24
N LYS A 269 -4.28 14.68 6.69
CA LYS A 269 -4.57 13.39 6.05
C LYS A 269 -3.69 13.13 4.85
N ALA A 270 -3.46 14.13 3.99
CA ALA A 270 -2.55 14.01 2.85
C ALA A 270 -1.13 13.61 3.30
N ARG A 271 -0.61 14.24 4.38
CA ARG A 271 0.68 13.87 4.99
C ARG A 271 0.68 12.45 5.56
N MET A 272 -0.41 12.00 6.17
CA MET A 272 -0.52 10.62 6.68
C MET A 272 -0.60 9.61 5.53
N ALA A 273 -1.38 9.88 4.49
CA ALA A 273 -1.48 9.04 3.30
C ALA A 273 -0.12 8.92 2.59
N ALA A 274 0.62 10.02 2.42
CA ALA A 274 1.98 10.01 1.88
C ALA A 274 2.93 9.13 2.73
N LYS A 275 2.87 9.21 4.07
CA LYS A 275 3.69 8.35 4.95
C LYS A 275 3.28 6.87 4.93
N VAL A 276 2.00 6.56 4.69
CA VAL A 276 1.55 5.17 4.45
C VAL A 276 2.13 4.66 3.14
N ARG A 277 2.00 5.46 2.07
CA ARG A 277 2.49 5.12 0.73
C ARG A 277 4.01 4.93 0.67
N GLN A 278 4.78 5.82 1.29
CA GLN A 278 6.24 5.69 1.32
C GLN A 278 6.67 4.37 1.97
N ARG A 279 5.96 3.90 3.00
CA ARG A 279 6.24 2.58 3.59
C ARG A 279 5.97 1.43 2.61
N SER A 280 4.88 1.46 1.86
CA SER A 280 4.63 0.45 0.81
C SER A 280 5.63 0.52 -0.36
N LEU A 281 6.16 1.71 -0.70
CA LEU A 281 7.24 1.87 -1.68
C LEU A 281 8.61 1.43 -1.14
N ASN A 282 8.80 1.48 0.19
CA ASN A 282 10.03 1.03 0.87
C ASN A 282 10.09 -0.49 1.08
N GLU A 283 8.92 -1.15 1.15
CA GLU A 283 8.77 -2.61 1.32
C GLU A 283 7.99 -3.23 0.14
N PRO A 284 8.48 -3.11 -1.11
CA PRO A 284 7.80 -3.66 -2.28
C PRO A 284 7.85 -5.19 -2.30
N ASN A 285 6.78 -5.82 -2.81
CA ASN A 285 6.81 -7.25 -3.09
C ASN A 285 7.61 -7.52 -4.38
N LEU A 286 8.84 -8.02 -4.24
CA LEU A 286 9.70 -8.38 -5.37
C LEU A 286 9.69 -9.89 -5.69
N TYR A 287 8.79 -10.68 -5.09
CA TYR A 287 8.58 -12.10 -5.44
C TYR A 287 9.83 -13.00 -5.39
N ASP A 288 10.85 -12.63 -4.58
CA ASP A 288 12.12 -13.37 -4.49
C ASP A 288 11.91 -14.86 -4.15
N LYS A 289 11.01 -15.15 -3.21
CA LYS A 289 10.75 -16.51 -2.74
C LYS A 289 10.09 -17.37 -3.81
N GLU A 290 9.22 -16.76 -4.61
CA GLU A 290 8.47 -17.40 -5.67
C GLU A 290 9.38 -17.67 -6.88
N ILE A 291 10.23 -16.71 -7.25
CA ILE A 291 11.24 -16.87 -8.30
C ILE A 291 12.26 -17.95 -7.93
N PHE A 292 12.85 -17.89 -6.72
CA PHE A 292 13.79 -18.94 -6.29
C PHE A 292 13.13 -20.32 -6.24
N ARG A 293 11.87 -20.41 -5.77
CA ARG A 293 11.11 -21.68 -5.78
C ARG A 293 10.87 -22.19 -7.20
N SER A 294 10.61 -21.33 -8.17
CA SER A 294 10.43 -21.75 -9.57
C SER A 294 11.75 -22.25 -10.18
N ILE A 295 12.87 -21.57 -9.89
CA ILE A 295 14.23 -22.00 -10.28
C ILE A 295 14.58 -23.36 -9.66
N ASP A 296 14.39 -23.53 -8.34
CA ASP A 296 14.66 -24.79 -7.62
C ASP A 296 13.85 -25.97 -8.19
N ASN A 297 12.63 -25.71 -8.67
CA ASN A 297 11.76 -26.70 -9.32
C ASN A 297 11.98 -26.83 -10.83
N SER A 298 12.91 -26.07 -11.42
CA SER A 298 13.15 -26.00 -12.89
C SER A 298 11.89 -25.67 -13.71
N ASN A 299 10.98 -24.85 -13.15
CA ASN A 299 9.75 -24.42 -13.81
C ASN A 299 9.96 -23.01 -14.42
N HIS A 300 10.50 -22.98 -15.64
CA HIS A 300 10.84 -21.74 -16.34
C HIS A 300 9.62 -20.88 -16.70
N ASP A 301 8.47 -21.50 -17.02
CA ASP A 301 7.23 -20.77 -17.32
C ASP A 301 6.77 -19.98 -16.09
N ALA A 302 6.70 -20.65 -14.92
CA ALA A 302 6.36 -19.99 -13.67
C ALA A 302 7.43 -18.98 -13.22
N GLU A 303 8.73 -19.25 -13.46
CA GLU A 303 9.79 -18.28 -13.21
C GLU A 303 9.55 -16.98 -13.99
N ARG A 304 9.23 -17.10 -15.30
CA ARG A 304 8.93 -15.96 -16.16
C ARG A 304 7.71 -15.18 -15.67
N GLU A 305 6.62 -15.86 -15.30
CA GLU A 305 5.43 -15.21 -14.73
C GLU A 305 5.76 -14.38 -13.48
N TRP A 306 6.53 -14.92 -12.53
CA TRP A 306 6.91 -14.16 -11.33
C TRP A 306 7.88 -13.01 -11.62
N ARG A 307 8.77 -13.16 -12.61
CA ARG A 307 9.66 -12.07 -13.06
C ARG A 307 8.89 -10.94 -13.74
N LEU A 308 7.82 -11.23 -14.48
CA LEU A 308 6.93 -10.20 -15.04
C LEU A 308 6.26 -9.39 -13.93
N LEU A 309 5.70 -10.05 -12.90
CA LEU A 309 5.11 -9.37 -11.73
C LEU A 309 6.13 -8.52 -10.94
N ARG A 310 7.38 -9.00 -10.83
CA ARG A 310 8.50 -8.21 -10.29
C ARG A 310 8.79 -7.00 -11.17
N LEU A 311 8.85 -7.16 -12.49
CA LEU A 311 9.13 -6.08 -13.44
C LEU A 311 8.06 -4.98 -13.35
N GLU A 312 6.78 -5.34 -13.34
CA GLU A 312 5.67 -4.41 -13.08
C GLU A 312 5.86 -3.65 -11.77
N SER A 313 6.21 -4.36 -10.69
CA SER A 313 6.49 -3.75 -9.37
C SER A 313 7.67 -2.77 -9.39
N LEU A 314 8.73 -3.07 -10.16
CA LEU A 314 9.88 -2.17 -10.34
C LEU A 314 9.54 -0.94 -11.20
N LEU A 315 8.75 -1.12 -12.27
CA LEU A 315 8.25 -0.01 -13.10
C LEU A 315 7.35 0.92 -12.29
N PHE A 316 6.43 0.36 -11.49
CA PHE A 316 5.59 1.09 -10.55
C PHE A 316 6.42 1.93 -9.57
N LEU A 317 7.37 1.32 -8.86
CA LEU A 317 8.29 2.04 -7.96
C LEU A 317 8.96 3.21 -8.68
N ARG A 318 9.43 3.00 -9.91
CA ARG A 318 10.13 4.02 -10.69
C ARG A 318 9.22 5.20 -11.02
N ALA A 319 8.01 4.92 -11.49
CA ALA A 319 7.03 5.95 -11.87
C ALA A 319 6.56 6.78 -10.67
N HIS A 320 6.44 6.16 -9.49
CA HIS A 320 6.11 6.87 -8.24
C HIS A 320 7.25 7.71 -7.64
N GLY A 321 8.45 7.72 -8.25
CA GLY A 321 9.60 8.52 -7.81
C GLY A 321 10.65 7.74 -7.02
N GLY A 322 10.54 6.41 -6.99
CA GLY A 322 11.49 5.50 -6.36
C GLY A 322 11.13 5.12 -4.93
N SER A 323 12.13 4.60 -4.23
CA SER A 323 12.04 4.06 -2.89
C SER A 323 13.16 4.63 -2.02
N GLU A 324 12.93 4.86 -0.73
CA GLU A 324 14.00 5.26 0.19
C GLU A 324 14.99 4.10 0.44
N THR A 325 14.58 2.86 0.19
CA THR A 325 15.41 1.65 0.35
C THR A 325 16.11 1.21 -0.94
N ILE A 326 15.63 1.66 -2.11
CA ILE A 326 16.19 1.35 -3.44
C ILE A 326 16.34 2.66 -4.23
N GLY A 327 17.57 3.19 -4.28
CA GLY A 327 17.88 4.40 -5.05
C GLY A 327 17.70 4.22 -6.56
N MET A 328 17.36 5.31 -7.27
CA MET A 328 16.95 5.28 -8.68
C MET A 328 17.92 4.55 -9.62
N THR A 329 19.23 4.73 -9.47
CA THR A 329 20.23 4.04 -10.31
C THR A 329 20.22 2.51 -10.12
N GLU A 330 19.99 2.04 -8.90
CA GLU A 330 19.84 0.60 -8.61
C GLU A 330 18.49 0.07 -9.11
N LEU A 331 17.43 0.89 -9.03
CA LEU A 331 16.12 0.56 -9.56
C LEU A 331 16.14 0.40 -11.09
N GLU A 332 16.78 1.34 -11.81
CA GLU A 332 16.98 1.25 -13.26
C GLU A 332 17.83 0.04 -13.65
N ARG A 333 18.91 -0.24 -12.91
CA ARG A 333 19.72 -1.46 -13.10
C ARG A 333 18.88 -2.73 -12.92
N ARG A 334 18.01 -2.79 -11.91
CA ARG A 334 17.11 -3.95 -11.68
C ARG A 334 16.10 -4.13 -12.80
N ILE A 335 15.47 -3.04 -13.27
CA ILE A 335 14.52 -3.08 -14.39
C ILE A 335 15.22 -3.64 -15.65
N THR A 336 16.44 -3.17 -15.96
CA THR A 336 17.22 -3.68 -17.09
C THR A 336 17.51 -5.18 -16.97
N ASN A 337 17.99 -5.65 -15.80
CA ASN A 337 18.29 -7.08 -15.61
C ASN A 337 17.03 -7.96 -15.71
N GLU A 338 15.90 -7.54 -15.14
CA GLU A 338 14.66 -8.32 -15.23
C GLU A 338 14.09 -8.30 -16.64
N LEU A 339 14.18 -7.19 -17.37
CA LEU A 339 13.85 -7.14 -18.80
C LEU A 339 14.69 -8.11 -19.61
N GLU A 340 16.00 -8.18 -19.38
CA GLU A 340 16.87 -9.18 -20.02
C GLU A 340 16.43 -10.62 -19.67
N ALA A 341 16.12 -10.89 -18.40
CA ALA A 341 15.74 -12.22 -17.92
C ALA A 341 14.35 -12.71 -18.40
N VAL A 342 13.39 -11.83 -18.71
CA VAL A 342 12.08 -12.23 -19.28
C VAL A 342 12.06 -12.27 -20.81
N ARG A 343 13.14 -11.79 -21.45
CA ARG A 343 13.36 -11.73 -22.92
C ARG A 343 14.30 -12.82 -23.45
N SER A 344 14.98 -13.54 -22.57
CA SER A 344 15.88 -14.66 -22.86
C SER A 344 15.14 -15.99 -22.92
#